data_AF-A0A524CQJ2-F1
#
_entry.id   AF-A0A524CQJ2-F1
#
_cell.length_a   1.000
_cell.length_b   1.000
_cell.length_c   1.000
_cell.angle_alpha   90.00
_cell.angle_beta   90.00
_cell.angle_gamma   90.00
#
_symmetry.space_group_name_H-M   'P 1'
#
loop_
_entity.id
_entity.type
_entity.pdbx_description
1 polymer ?
#
loop_
_entity_poly.entity_id
_entity_poly.type
_entity_poly.pdbx_seq_one_letter_code
_entity_poly.pdbx_strand_id
1 'polypeptide(L)'
;MKYIKFPFKRLIKEIRDYFDMIPDINVDYIRRELNKPRNKILHKYNLSKEDLKNVLCLPEILLLADQIKENNFNYFENYWYTIDYNHYDHGYILKDLIRELTPYSKKIKDFREHQFEKALKNEIFYESSNNKKSGRNYEYINEDFSDYLLPEFENFKELINQAYNDHILYKIVPILLRCLLFF
;
A
#
# COMPACT_ATOMS: atom_id res chain seq x y z
N MET A 1 16.69 16.27 -14.56
CA MET A 1 16.17 15.31 -13.56
C MET A 1 15.89 13.99 -14.26
N LYS A 2 16.52 12.88 -13.84
CA LYS A 2 16.11 11.54 -14.29
C LYS A 2 14.78 11.23 -13.62
N TYR A 3 13.72 11.02 -14.39
CA TYR A 3 12.46 10.46 -13.86
C TYR A 3 12.78 9.10 -13.26
N ILE A 4 12.78 9.00 -11.92
CA ILE A 4 12.91 7.70 -11.26
C ILE A 4 11.61 6.96 -11.53
N LYS A 5 11.69 5.91 -12.34
CA LYS A 5 10.54 5.13 -12.77
C LYS A 5 10.08 4.30 -11.58
N PHE A 6 9.04 4.76 -10.88
CA PHE A 6 8.48 4.07 -9.71
C PHE A 6 8.10 2.61 -10.06
N PRO A 7 8.84 1.60 -9.57
CA PRO A 7 8.74 0.23 -10.08
C PRO A 7 7.59 -0.58 -9.45
N PHE A 8 6.59 0.08 -8.87
CA PHE A 8 5.49 -0.56 -8.16
C PHE A 8 4.74 -1.59 -9.01
N LYS A 9 4.45 -1.28 -10.28
CA LYS A 9 3.81 -2.24 -11.19
C LYS A 9 4.62 -3.53 -11.36
N ARG A 10 5.96 -3.43 -11.33
CA ARG A 10 6.84 -4.60 -11.39
C ARG A 10 6.75 -5.40 -10.11
N LEU A 11 6.81 -4.77 -8.93
CA LEU A 11 6.60 -5.44 -7.64
C LEU A 11 5.29 -6.24 -7.60
N ILE A 12 4.20 -5.63 -8.03
CA ILE A 12 2.89 -6.29 -8.04
C ILE A 12 2.84 -7.46 -9.02
N LYS A 13 3.57 -7.38 -10.15
CA LYS A 13 3.72 -8.50 -11.07
C LYS A 13 4.45 -9.66 -10.38
N GLU A 14 5.60 -9.42 -9.75
CA GLU A 14 6.37 -10.47 -9.05
C GLU A 14 5.55 -11.19 -7.97
N ILE A 15 4.74 -10.45 -7.20
CA ILE A 15 3.84 -11.03 -6.19
C ILE A 15 2.77 -11.93 -6.83
N ARG A 16 2.21 -11.51 -7.98
CA ARG A 16 1.20 -12.31 -8.70
C ARG A 16 1.82 -13.56 -9.28
N ASP A 17 2.94 -13.41 -9.98
CA ASP A 17 3.66 -14.52 -10.60
C ASP A 17 3.99 -15.58 -9.54
N TYR A 18 4.49 -15.17 -8.37
CA TYR A 18 4.71 -16.10 -7.26
C TYR A 18 3.44 -16.86 -6.87
N PHE A 19 2.33 -16.17 -6.60
CA PHE A 19 1.08 -16.83 -6.21
C PHE A 19 0.52 -17.76 -7.28
N ASP A 20 0.70 -17.41 -8.55
CA ASP A 20 0.23 -18.20 -9.68
C ASP A 20 1.07 -19.47 -9.85
N MET A 21 2.35 -19.46 -9.46
CA MET A 21 3.25 -20.62 -9.56
C MET A 21 3.17 -21.59 -8.39
N ILE A 22 2.86 -21.11 -7.17
CA ILE A 22 2.83 -21.96 -5.96
C ILE A 22 1.99 -23.26 -6.11
N PRO A 23 0.80 -23.26 -6.75
CA PRO A 23 0.01 -24.47 -6.92
C PRO A 23 0.71 -25.57 -7.74
N ASP A 24 1.57 -25.17 -8.68
CA ASP A 24 2.22 -26.04 -9.67
C ASP A 24 3.59 -26.57 -9.21
N ILE A 25 4.01 -26.25 -7.98
CA ILE A 25 5.23 -26.80 -7.38
C ILE A 25 5.17 -28.33 -7.33
N ASN A 26 6.17 -28.98 -7.90
CA ASN A 26 6.28 -30.43 -7.97
C ASN A 26 6.77 -31.10 -6.66
N VAL A 27 7.37 -30.33 -5.74
CA VAL A 27 7.84 -30.82 -4.44
C VAL A 27 6.73 -30.73 -3.39
N ASP A 28 6.15 -31.87 -3.02
CA ASP A 28 4.96 -31.96 -2.16
C ASP A 28 5.10 -31.30 -0.79
N TYR A 29 6.24 -31.44 -0.12
CA TYR A 29 6.45 -30.80 1.18
C TYR A 29 6.40 -29.27 1.07
N ILE A 30 7.08 -28.71 0.07
CA ILE A 30 7.15 -27.27 -0.17
C ILE A 30 5.79 -26.75 -0.59
N ARG A 31 5.11 -27.44 -1.51
CA ARG A 31 3.76 -27.08 -1.94
C ARG A 31 2.79 -27.05 -0.76
N ARG A 32 2.84 -28.02 0.16
CA ARG A 32 1.99 -28.00 1.36
C ARG A 32 2.27 -26.80 2.28
N GLU A 33 3.53 -26.42 2.42
CA GLU A 33 3.92 -25.27 3.24
C GLU A 33 3.52 -23.92 2.62
N LEU A 34 3.68 -23.78 1.30
CA LEU A 34 3.53 -22.49 0.61
C LEU A 34 2.15 -22.29 -0.02
N ASN A 35 1.45 -23.35 -0.45
CA ASN A 35 0.13 -23.28 -1.10
C ASN A 35 -1.00 -23.06 -0.09
N LYS A 36 -0.90 -21.95 0.63
CA LYS A 36 -1.94 -21.45 1.54
C LYS A 36 -2.91 -20.57 0.73
N PRO A 37 -4.20 -20.55 1.09
CA PRO A 37 -5.17 -19.71 0.39
C PRO A 37 -4.72 -18.24 0.34
N ARG A 38 -4.69 -17.65 -0.85
CA ARG A 38 -4.17 -16.30 -1.08
C ARG A 38 -4.75 -15.26 -0.12
N ASN A 39 -6.07 -15.25 0.09
CA ASN A 39 -6.71 -14.32 1.01
C ASN A 39 -6.20 -14.48 2.45
N LYS A 40 -5.90 -15.70 2.90
CA LYS A 40 -5.32 -15.93 4.23
C LYS A 40 -3.90 -15.39 4.35
N ILE A 41 -3.12 -15.41 3.26
CA ILE A 41 -1.77 -14.83 3.25
C ILE A 41 -1.87 -13.31 3.29
N LEU A 42 -2.70 -12.71 2.43
CA LEU A 42 -2.89 -11.25 2.36
C LEU A 42 -3.40 -10.67 3.69
N HIS A 43 -4.36 -11.32 4.34
CA HIS A 43 -4.88 -10.88 5.64
C HIS A 43 -3.83 -10.82 6.75
N LYS A 44 -2.72 -11.58 6.68
CA LYS A 44 -1.63 -11.47 7.67
C LYS A 44 -0.93 -10.11 7.63
N TYR A 45 -1.02 -9.43 6.49
CA TYR A 45 -0.43 -8.12 6.24
C TYR A 45 -1.50 -7.02 6.18
N ASN A 46 -2.73 -7.31 6.63
CA ASN A 46 -3.89 -6.45 6.48
C ASN A 46 -4.21 -6.05 5.02
N LEU A 47 -3.89 -6.92 4.07
CA LEU A 47 -4.14 -6.68 2.65
C LEU A 47 -5.38 -7.44 2.16
N SER A 48 -6.11 -6.80 1.26
CA SER A 48 -7.06 -7.42 0.33
C SER A 48 -6.46 -7.55 -1.08
N LYS A 49 -7.22 -8.12 -2.02
CA LYS A 49 -6.77 -8.24 -3.43
C LYS A 49 -6.71 -6.87 -4.10
N GLU A 50 -7.63 -5.98 -3.73
CA GLU A 50 -7.75 -4.61 -4.22
C GLU A 50 -6.58 -3.76 -3.73
N ASP A 51 -6.12 -3.97 -2.49
CA ASP A 51 -5.01 -3.24 -1.88
C ASP A 51 -3.69 -3.46 -2.60
N LEU A 52 -3.49 -4.61 -3.26
CA LEU A 52 -2.33 -4.85 -4.13
C LEU A 52 -2.25 -3.89 -5.33
N LYS A 53 -3.30 -3.12 -5.61
CA LYS A 53 -3.30 -2.08 -6.64
C LYS A 53 -3.13 -0.68 -6.06
N ASN A 54 -3.22 -0.54 -4.74
CA ASN A 54 -3.17 0.74 -4.05
C ASN A 54 -1.74 1.04 -3.58
N VAL A 55 -1.16 2.13 -4.09
CA VAL A 55 0.19 2.56 -3.73
C VAL A 55 0.27 2.93 -2.24
N LEU A 56 -0.82 3.36 -1.61
CA LEU A 56 -0.83 3.68 -0.17
C LEU A 56 -0.57 2.46 0.73
N CYS A 57 -0.82 1.27 0.21
CA CYS A 57 -0.55 0.00 0.88
C CYS A 57 0.88 -0.51 0.62
N LEU A 58 1.76 0.31 0.01
CA LEU A 58 3.15 -0.08 -0.26
C LEU A 58 3.88 -0.61 0.98
N PRO A 59 3.75 -0.03 2.20
CA PRO A 59 4.41 -0.58 3.38
C PRO A 59 4.05 -2.05 3.63
N GLU A 60 2.76 -2.38 3.61
CA GLU A 60 2.24 -3.72 3.82
C GLU A 60 2.62 -4.65 2.65
N ILE A 61 2.58 -4.15 1.42
CA ILE A 61 2.99 -4.90 0.22
C ILE A 61 4.48 -5.24 0.27
N LEU A 62 5.33 -4.36 0.81
CA LEU A 62 6.76 -4.66 0.97
C LEU A 62 7.02 -5.74 2.02
N LEU A 63 6.21 -5.81 3.09
CA LEU A 63 6.31 -6.90 4.06
C LEU A 63 5.93 -8.25 3.43
N LEU A 64 4.87 -8.27 2.61
CA LEU A 64 4.50 -9.46 1.83
C LEU A 64 5.60 -9.85 0.84
N ALA A 65 6.16 -8.88 0.12
CA ALA A 65 7.24 -9.11 -0.83
C ALA A 65 8.50 -9.67 -0.17
N ASP A 66 8.84 -9.19 1.03
CA ASP A 66 9.96 -9.70 1.81
C ASP A 66 9.74 -11.16 2.21
N GLN A 67 8.53 -11.51 2.64
CA GLN A 67 8.19 -12.92 2.91
C GLN A 67 8.31 -13.79 1.65
N ILE A 68 7.82 -13.32 0.51
CA ILE A 68 7.91 -14.07 -0.76
C ILE A 68 9.38 -14.27 -1.16
N LYS A 69 10.20 -13.22 -1.05
CA LYS A 69 11.65 -13.31 -1.25
C LYS A 69 12.26 -14.37 -0.34
N GLU A 70 11.95 -14.35 0.95
CA GLU A 70 12.45 -15.34 1.90
C GLU A 70 11.98 -16.75 1.54
N ASN A 71 10.73 -16.93 1.13
CA ASN A 71 10.25 -18.23 0.67
C ASN A 71 11.01 -18.74 -0.55
N ASN A 72 11.29 -17.86 -1.52
CA ASN A 72 12.07 -18.18 -2.72
C ASN A 72 13.50 -18.65 -2.37
N PHE A 73 14.15 -18.08 -1.35
CA PHE A 73 15.50 -18.49 -0.94
C PHE A 73 15.53 -19.68 0.02
N ASN A 74 14.54 -19.80 0.90
CA ASN A 74 14.56 -20.80 1.98
C ASN A 74 14.03 -22.17 1.54
N TYR A 75 13.17 -22.21 0.51
CA TYR A 75 12.55 -23.46 0.06
C TYR A 75 13.08 -23.97 -1.29
N PHE A 76 13.77 -23.15 -2.09
CA PHE A 76 14.17 -23.51 -3.44
C PHE A 76 15.68 -23.34 -3.64
N GLU A 77 16.30 -24.30 -4.33
CA GLU A 77 17.69 -24.17 -4.75
C GLU A 77 17.83 -23.22 -5.95
N ASN A 78 19.05 -22.77 -6.23
CA ASN A 78 19.30 -21.71 -7.22
C ASN A 78 18.98 -22.08 -8.68
N TYR A 79 18.78 -23.36 -8.98
CA TYR A 79 18.42 -23.87 -10.32
C TYR A 79 16.98 -24.40 -10.39
N TRP A 80 16.15 -24.14 -9.38
CA TRP A 80 14.78 -24.66 -9.34
C TRP A 80 13.79 -23.75 -10.07
N TYR A 81 13.04 -24.39 -10.98
CA TYR A 81 12.01 -23.78 -11.79
C TYR A 81 10.66 -24.39 -11.46
N THR A 82 9.64 -23.54 -11.39
CA THR A 82 8.24 -23.96 -11.54
C THR A 82 7.74 -23.35 -12.84
N ILE A 83 7.53 -24.19 -13.87
CA ILE A 83 7.22 -23.75 -15.24
C ILE A 83 8.36 -22.85 -15.77
N ASP A 84 8.14 -21.55 -15.87
CA ASP A 84 9.09 -20.53 -16.33
C ASP A 84 9.59 -19.62 -15.20
N TYR A 85 9.14 -19.86 -13.97
CA TYR A 85 9.50 -19.10 -12.78
C TYR A 85 10.73 -19.70 -12.10
N ASN A 86 11.89 -19.06 -12.26
CA ASN A 86 13.09 -19.37 -11.47
C ASN A 86 13.01 -18.73 -10.09
N HIS A 87 12.79 -19.54 -9.05
CA HIS A 87 12.58 -19.04 -7.70
C HIS A 87 13.71 -18.14 -7.20
N TYR A 88 14.96 -18.48 -7.50
CA TYR A 88 16.13 -17.76 -7.00
C TYR A 88 16.30 -16.40 -7.71
N ASP A 89 16.09 -16.36 -9.03
CA ASP A 89 16.14 -15.12 -9.81
C ASP A 89 15.04 -14.15 -9.36
N HIS A 90 13.82 -14.64 -9.21
CA HIS A 90 12.69 -13.85 -8.71
C HIS A 90 12.92 -13.40 -7.25
N GLY A 91 13.60 -14.20 -6.42
CA GLY A 91 14.07 -13.80 -5.09
C GLY A 91 15.00 -12.58 -5.14
N TYR A 92 15.96 -12.54 -6.07
CA TYR A 92 16.83 -11.36 -6.25
C TYR A 92 16.08 -10.16 -6.82
N ILE A 93 15.17 -10.36 -7.78
CA ILE A 93 14.33 -9.28 -8.31
C ILE A 93 13.53 -8.62 -7.17
N LEU A 94 12.92 -9.41 -6.30
CA LEU A 94 12.19 -8.90 -5.13
C LEU A 94 13.14 -8.18 -4.15
N LYS A 95 14.33 -8.72 -3.90
CA LYS A 95 15.36 -8.06 -3.06
C LYS A 95 15.70 -6.66 -3.58
N ASP A 96 15.90 -6.52 -4.88
CA ASP A 96 16.20 -5.23 -5.51
C ASP A 96 15.02 -4.27 -5.45
N LEU A 97 13.81 -4.76 -5.76
CA LEU A 97 12.59 -3.96 -5.69
C LEU A 97 12.29 -3.46 -4.27
N ILE A 98 12.46 -4.32 -3.26
CA ILE A 98 12.28 -3.93 -1.85
C ILE A 98 13.26 -2.82 -1.49
N ARG A 99 14.53 -2.96 -1.84
CA ARG A 99 15.56 -1.94 -1.59
C ARG A 99 15.23 -0.62 -2.28
N GLU A 100 14.78 -0.67 -3.54
CA GLU A 100 14.42 0.53 -4.31
C GLU A 100 13.15 1.21 -3.77
N LEU A 101 12.18 0.43 -3.30
CA LEU A 101 10.87 0.93 -2.86
C LEU A 101 10.80 1.32 -1.38
N THR A 102 11.73 0.85 -0.54
CA THR A 102 11.77 1.15 0.90
C THR A 102 11.74 2.66 1.21
N PRO A 103 12.50 3.53 0.52
CA PRO A 103 12.42 4.97 0.76
C PRO A 103 11.03 5.56 0.51
N TYR A 104 10.31 5.06 -0.49
CA TYR A 104 8.94 5.50 -0.80
C TYR A 104 7.94 4.98 0.22
N SER A 105 8.09 3.72 0.65
CA SER A 105 7.29 3.16 1.74
C SER A 105 7.38 4.00 3.01
N LYS A 106 8.58 4.52 3.34
CA LYS A 106 8.74 5.42 4.48
C LYS A 106 7.95 6.72 4.29
N LYS A 107 8.10 7.37 3.14
CA LYS A 107 7.36 8.60 2.82
C LYS A 107 5.84 8.41 2.89
N ILE A 108 5.35 7.28 2.39
CA ILE A 108 3.91 6.94 2.44
C ILE A 108 3.46 6.72 3.88
N LYS A 109 4.26 6.03 4.70
CA LYS A 109 3.95 5.86 6.12
C LYS A 109 3.91 7.21 6.84
N ASP A 110 4.91 8.05 6.64
CA ASP A 110 4.98 9.39 7.22
C ASP A 110 3.76 10.25 6.77
N PHE A 111 3.36 10.14 5.50
CA PHE A 111 2.15 10.78 4.98
C PHE A 111 0.88 10.28 5.66
N ARG A 112 0.70 8.96 5.82
CA ARG A 112 -0.45 8.36 6.51
C ARG A 112 -0.55 8.84 7.95
N GLU A 113 0.57 8.83 8.67
CA GLU A 113 0.66 9.32 10.05
C GLU A 113 0.35 10.82 10.16
N HIS A 114 0.92 11.64 9.28
CA HIS A 114 0.67 13.09 9.26
C HIS A 114 -0.80 13.43 8.96
N GLN A 115 -1.41 12.75 7.98
CA GLN A 115 -2.83 12.96 7.68
C GLN A 115 -3.74 12.50 8.81
N PHE A 116 -3.36 11.42 9.52
CA PHE A 116 -4.06 10.99 10.71
C PHE A 116 -3.99 12.03 11.84
N GLU A 117 -2.81 12.56 12.13
CA GLU A 117 -2.62 13.61 13.14
C GLU A 117 -3.41 14.88 12.80
N LYS A 118 -3.45 15.28 11.52
CA LYS A 118 -4.30 16.38 11.05
C LYS A 118 -5.78 16.10 11.29
N ALA A 119 -6.25 14.90 10.95
CA ALA A 119 -7.64 14.51 11.16
C ALA A 119 -8.02 14.57 12.65
N LEU A 120 -7.17 14.07 13.55
CA LEU A 120 -7.39 14.15 14.99
C LEU A 120 -7.44 15.60 15.49
N LYS A 121 -6.52 16.46 15.07
CA LYS A 121 -6.53 17.88 15.44
C LYS A 121 -7.79 18.60 14.95
N ASN A 122 -8.27 18.25 13.76
CA ASN A 122 -9.50 18.81 13.20
C ASN A 122 -10.75 18.29 13.93
N GLU A 123 -10.80 17.01 14.32
CA GLU A 123 -11.87 16.47 15.20
C GLU A 123 -11.91 17.24 16.53
N ILE A 124 -10.77 17.44 17.20
CA ILE A 124 -10.66 18.20 18.46
C ILE A 124 -11.07 19.67 18.27
N PHE A 125 -10.65 20.30 17.17
CA PHE A 125 -11.03 21.67 16.85
C PHE A 125 -12.54 21.81 16.62
N TYR A 126 -13.18 20.83 15.96
CA TYR A 126 -14.63 20.83 15.72
C TYR A 126 -15.47 20.49 16.94
N GLU A 127 -15.02 19.57 17.81
CA GLU A 127 -15.65 19.38 19.11
C GLU A 127 -15.59 20.66 19.96
N SER A 128 -14.46 21.37 19.89
CA SER A 128 -14.27 22.66 20.58
C SER A 128 -15.05 23.82 19.93
N SER A 129 -15.36 23.74 18.63
CA SER A 129 -16.03 24.81 17.86
C SER A 129 -17.50 24.55 17.53
N ASN A 130 -18.11 23.47 18.07
CA ASN A 130 -19.57 23.29 18.08
C ASN A 130 -20.35 24.40 18.84
N ASN A 131 -19.67 25.44 19.35
CA ASN A 131 -20.29 26.69 19.80
C ASN A 131 -20.26 27.83 18.77
N LYS A 132 -19.66 27.68 17.58
CA LYS A 132 -19.66 28.72 16.55
C LYS A 132 -19.76 28.14 15.14
N LYS A 133 -20.98 28.21 14.59
CA LYS A 133 -21.23 28.20 13.14
C LYS A 133 -20.40 29.30 12.48
N SER A 134 -19.41 28.95 11.67
CA SER A 134 -18.91 29.87 10.64
C SER A 134 -18.35 29.11 9.45
N GLY A 135 -18.98 29.29 8.30
CA GLY A 135 -18.47 28.87 6.99
C GLY A 135 -17.19 29.63 6.65
N ARG A 136 -16.05 28.98 6.85
CA ARG A 136 -14.79 29.37 6.22
C ARG A 136 -14.36 28.21 5.33
N ASN A 137 -14.13 28.50 4.05
CA ASN A 137 -13.49 27.60 3.11
C ASN A 137 -12.08 27.31 3.62
N TYR A 138 -11.92 26.20 4.35
CA TYR A 138 -10.61 25.66 4.69
C TYR A 138 -10.29 24.59 3.67
N GLU A 139 -9.16 24.73 3.00
CA GLU A 139 -8.57 23.60 2.27
C GLU A 139 -8.08 22.60 3.32
N TYR A 140 -8.62 21.39 3.28
CA TYR A 140 -8.31 20.30 4.21
C TYR A 140 -6.97 19.64 3.87
N ILE A 141 -6.69 19.47 2.57
CA ILE A 141 -5.42 19.01 2.03
C ILE A 141 -4.74 20.16 1.30
N ASN A 142 -3.64 20.66 1.87
CA ASN A 142 -2.79 21.69 1.26
C ASN A 142 -1.49 21.13 0.67
N GLU A 143 -1.17 19.88 1.00
CA GLU A 143 -0.03 19.16 0.45
C GLU A 143 -0.20 18.86 -1.04
N ASP A 144 0.87 18.99 -1.84
CA ASP A 144 0.92 18.50 -3.22
C ASP A 144 1.20 16.99 -3.21
N PHE A 145 0.33 16.17 -3.81
CA PHE A 145 0.54 14.72 -3.81
C PHE A 145 1.77 14.32 -4.64
N SER A 146 2.24 15.18 -5.54
CA SER A 146 3.47 15.00 -6.30
C SER A 146 4.71 14.93 -5.40
N ASP A 147 4.72 15.68 -4.30
CA ASP A 147 5.81 15.66 -3.30
C ASP A 147 5.92 14.29 -2.61
N TYR A 148 4.80 13.56 -2.59
CA TYR A 148 4.67 12.21 -2.05
C TYR A 148 4.68 11.13 -3.14
N LEU A 149 4.92 11.51 -4.40
CA LEU A 149 4.94 10.62 -5.57
C LEU A 149 3.62 9.90 -5.81
N LEU A 150 2.52 10.60 -5.52
CA LEU A 150 1.15 10.16 -5.73
C LEU A 150 0.43 11.08 -6.75
N PRO A 151 1.03 11.46 -7.90
CA PRO A 151 0.47 12.48 -8.78
C PRO A 151 -0.89 12.08 -9.38
N GLU A 152 -1.18 10.79 -9.50
CA GLU A 152 -2.49 10.30 -9.96
C GLU A 152 -3.64 10.63 -8.98
N PHE A 153 -3.32 11.00 -7.73
CA PHE A 153 -4.31 11.35 -6.72
C PHE A 153 -4.62 12.84 -6.62
N GLU A 154 -3.97 13.70 -7.42
CA GLU A 154 -4.15 15.15 -7.33
C GLU A 154 -5.61 15.57 -7.61
N ASN A 155 -6.30 14.87 -8.51
CA ASN A 155 -7.73 15.10 -8.77
C ASN A 155 -8.64 14.78 -7.56
N PHE A 156 -8.22 13.88 -6.67
CA PHE A 156 -8.97 13.60 -5.44
C PHE A 156 -8.80 14.70 -4.40
N LYS A 157 -7.71 15.48 -4.46
CA LYS A 157 -7.48 16.64 -3.57
C LYS A 157 -8.63 17.64 -3.66
N GLU A 158 -8.99 18.03 -4.87
CA GLU A 158 -10.09 18.97 -5.11
C GLU A 158 -11.41 18.40 -4.62
N LEU A 159 -11.70 17.13 -4.93
CA LEU A 159 -12.92 16.46 -4.49
C LEU A 159 -13.01 16.38 -2.96
N ILE A 160 -11.90 16.09 -2.27
CA ILE A 160 -11.85 16.03 -0.80
C ILE A 160 -12.03 17.43 -0.20
N ASN A 161 -11.35 18.45 -0.75
CA ASN A 161 -11.50 19.83 -0.29
C ASN A 161 -12.92 20.37 -0.54
N GLN A 162 -13.57 19.99 -1.64
CA GLN A 162 -14.97 20.32 -1.92
C GLN A 162 -15.92 19.62 -0.95
N ALA A 163 -15.73 18.31 -0.74
CA ALA A 163 -16.52 17.52 0.22
C ALA A 163 -16.36 18.01 1.66
N TYR A 164 -15.17 18.49 2.04
CA TYR A 164 -14.90 19.05 3.35
C TYR A 164 -15.72 20.33 3.63
N ASN A 165 -16.01 21.12 2.60
CA ASN A 165 -16.82 22.34 2.72
C ASN A 165 -18.34 22.06 2.72
N ASP A 166 -18.76 20.81 2.50
CA ASP A 166 -20.15 20.38 2.66
C ASP A 166 -20.41 19.94 4.11
N HIS A 167 -21.48 20.47 4.70
CA HIS A 167 -21.78 20.35 6.13
C HIS A 167 -22.10 18.91 6.61
N ILE A 168 -22.45 18.00 5.68
CA ILE A 168 -22.72 16.58 5.95
C ILE A 168 -21.47 15.76 5.68
N LEU A 169 -20.82 15.97 4.54
CA LEU A 169 -19.62 15.23 4.14
C LEU A 169 -18.43 15.54 5.06
N TYR A 170 -18.33 16.76 5.59
CA TYR A 170 -17.37 17.13 6.63
C TYR A 170 -17.29 16.12 7.80
N LYS A 171 -18.44 15.62 8.26
CA LYS A 171 -18.50 14.64 9.36
C LYS A 171 -18.05 13.24 8.95
N ILE A 172 -18.15 12.93 7.67
CA ILE A 172 -17.94 11.60 7.11
C ILE A 172 -16.52 11.46 6.55
N VAL A 173 -15.90 12.52 6.03
CA VAL A 173 -14.56 12.50 5.43
C VAL A 173 -13.47 11.98 6.40
N PRO A 174 -13.39 12.41 7.67
CA PRO A 174 -12.44 11.84 8.64
C PRO A 174 -12.67 10.35 8.90
N ILE A 175 -13.93 9.90 8.87
CA ILE A 175 -14.30 8.49 9.04
C ILE A 175 -13.92 7.68 7.80
N LEU A 176 -14.17 8.20 6.60
CA LEU A 176 -13.77 7.56 5.34
C LEU A 176 -12.25 7.50 5.21
N LEU A 177 -11.52 8.53 5.62
CA LEU A 177 -10.07 8.52 5.70
C LEU A 177 -9.56 7.53 6.75
N ARG A 178 -10.21 7.43 7.92
CA ARG A 178 -9.94 6.34 8.89
C ARG A 178 -10.12 4.98 8.23
N CYS A 179 -11.20 4.75 7.49
CA CYS A 179 -11.45 3.50 6.78
C CYS A 179 -10.51 3.26 5.58
N LEU A 180 -9.82 4.28 5.06
CA LEU A 180 -8.83 4.13 3.99
C LEU A 180 -7.40 3.98 4.51
N LEU A 181 -7.12 4.43 5.74
CA LEU A 181 -5.77 4.49 6.31
C LEU A 181 -5.53 3.46 7.43
N PHE A 182 -6.59 2.91 8.03
CA PHE A 182 -6.56 1.92 9.14
C PHE A 182 -7.08 0.53 8.78
N PHE A 183 -7.12 0.17 7.50
CA PHE A 183 -7.09 -1.23 7.08
C PHE A 183 -5.71 -1.52 6.48
#